data_AF-A0A519L0P4-F1
#
_entry.id   AF-A0A519L0P4-F1
#
_cell.length_a   1.000
_cell.length_b   1.000
_cell.length_c   1.000
_cell.angle_alpha   90.00
_cell.angle_beta   90.00
_cell.angle_gamma   90.00
#
_symmetry.space_group_name_H-M   'P 1'
#
loop_
_entity.id
_entity.type
_entity.pdbx_description
1 polymer ?
#
loop_
_entity_poly.entity_id
_entity_poly.type
_entity_poly.pdbx_seq_one_letter_code
_entity_poly.pdbx_strand_id
1 'polypeptide(L)'
;MGSSPPTPAIFPLSQPDGTSHLPAIAGSAVAAEAPAPKKRTSIPQFASQVRAEGRKIVWPTWKETWITSMMVFIMVVVATVFFAVVDFGLTRLSQVVLAIGQ
;
A
#
# COMPACT_ATOMS: atom_id res chain seq x y z
N MET A 1 -13.01 25.12 -51.42
CA MET A 1 -14.23 24.52 -50.82
C MET A 1 -13.95 24.18 -49.37
N GLY A 2 -14.91 24.38 -48.48
CA GLY A 2 -14.74 24.21 -47.02
C GLY A 2 -15.52 25.27 -46.26
N SER A 3 -16.85 25.23 -46.38
CA SER A 3 -17.77 26.21 -45.79
C SER A 3 -17.88 26.04 -44.28
N SER A 4 -17.41 27.02 -43.51
CA SER A 4 -17.79 27.17 -42.10
C SER A 4 -19.32 27.36 -41.99
N PRO A 5 -20.00 26.69 -41.05
CA PRO A 5 -21.42 26.92 -40.82
C PRO A 5 -21.67 28.32 -40.23
N PRO A 6 -22.79 28.99 -40.57
CA PRO A 6 -23.10 30.33 -40.07
C PRO A 6 -23.53 30.32 -38.61
N THR A 7 -23.05 31.30 -37.84
CA THR A 7 -23.49 31.56 -36.46
C THR A 7 -24.96 32.06 -36.45
N PRO A 8 -25.89 31.39 -35.74
CA PRO A 8 -27.22 31.95 -35.52
C PRO A 8 -27.16 33.03 -34.43
N ALA A 9 -27.08 34.30 -34.86
CA ALA A 9 -27.27 35.45 -33.98
C ALA A 9 -28.75 35.57 -33.59
N ILE A 10 -29.16 34.93 -32.49
CA ILE A 10 -30.51 35.11 -31.93
C ILE A 10 -30.55 36.38 -31.07
N PHE A 11 -30.78 37.48 -31.79
CA PHE A 11 -31.59 38.66 -31.45
C PHE A 11 -31.55 39.26 -30.01
N PRO A 12 -31.17 40.55 -29.86
CA PRO A 12 -31.28 41.30 -28.62
C PRO A 12 -32.50 42.25 -28.57
N LEU A 13 -33.40 42.11 -27.60
CA LEU A 13 -34.30 43.19 -27.16
C LEU A 13 -34.70 43.08 -25.67
N SER A 14 -34.65 44.23 -25.00
CA SER A 14 -35.35 44.66 -23.78
C SER A 14 -35.69 43.64 -22.67
N GLN A 15 -35.13 43.87 -21.48
CA GLN A 15 -35.94 44.25 -20.31
C GLN A 15 -35.10 45.00 -19.26
N PRO A 16 -35.37 46.29 -18.98
CA PRO A 16 -34.85 47.00 -17.81
C PRO A 16 -35.80 46.88 -16.59
N ASP A 17 -35.32 47.38 -15.46
CA ASP A 17 -36.07 47.66 -14.21
C ASP A 17 -36.56 46.41 -13.42
N GLY A 18 -36.62 46.39 -12.09
CA GLY A 18 -36.23 47.37 -11.07
C GLY A 18 -36.92 47.04 -9.73
N THR A 19 -36.16 46.94 -8.64
CA THR A 19 -36.59 47.00 -7.21
C THR A 19 -37.87 46.27 -6.74
N SER A 20 -37.75 45.29 -5.81
CA SER A 20 -38.67 45.15 -4.65
C SER A 20 -38.37 43.98 -3.69
N HIS A 21 -37.18 43.93 -3.08
CA HIS A 21 -37.01 43.40 -1.70
C HIS A 21 -35.64 43.78 -1.08
N LEU A 22 -35.63 44.92 -0.38
CA LEU A 22 -34.77 45.23 0.76
C LEU A 22 -35.67 45.19 2.02
N PRO A 23 -35.17 45.10 3.27
CA PRO A 23 -33.77 45.18 3.76
C PRO A 23 -33.32 43.78 4.32
N ALA A 24 -32.37 43.56 5.26
CA ALA A 24 -31.72 44.46 6.22
C ALA A 24 -30.33 44.02 6.76
N ILE A 25 -29.79 44.92 7.57
CA ILE A 25 -28.57 44.96 8.39
C ILE A 25 -28.33 43.81 9.40
N ALA A 26 -27.12 43.23 9.34
CA ALA A 26 -26.14 43.03 10.43
C ALA A 26 -25.19 41.88 9.98
N GLY A 27 -23.87 42.05 9.84
CA GLY A 27 -22.99 42.90 10.63
C GLY A 27 -21.99 42.02 11.38
N SER A 28 -20.98 41.49 10.67
CA SER A 28 -19.68 41.17 11.27
C SER A 28 -18.63 41.02 10.16
N ALA A 29 -17.41 41.46 10.44
CA ALA A 29 -16.30 41.33 9.51
C ALA A 29 -15.91 39.85 9.36
N VAL A 30 -15.66 39.41 8.12
CA VAL A 30 -14.85 38.20 7.88
C VAL A 30 -13.41 38.56 8.22
N ALA A 31 -13.10 38.49 9.51
CA ALA A 31 -11.74 38.60 10.01
C ALA A 31 -10.93 37.38 9.50
N ALA A 32 -9.87 37.68 8.76
CA ALA A 32 -8.71 36.84 8.47
C ALA A 32 -8.79 35.35 8.89
N GLU A 33 -9.31 34.49 8.03
CA GLU A 33 -9.10 33.04 8.13
C GLU A 33 -7.64 32.73 7.73
N ALA A 34 -6.78 32.51 8.72
CA ALA A 34 -5.39 32.10 8.51
C ALA A 34 -5.32 30.73 7.80
N PRO A 35 -4.26 30.44 7.01
CA PRO A 35 -4.21 29.23 6.21
C PRO A 35 -4.18 27.98 7.10
N ALA A 36 -5.27 27.20 7.07
CA ALA A 36 -5.41 26.00 7.88
C ALA A 36 -4.23 25.02 7.64
N PRO A 37 -3.52 24.58 8.70
CA PRO A 37 -2.35 23.72 8.54
C PRO A 37 -2.78 22.38 7.95
N LYS A 38 -2.35 22.12 6.71
CA LYS A 38 -2.61 20.90 5.94
C LYS A 38 -2.15 19.69 6.75
N LYS A 39 -3.10 19.02 7.43
CA LYS A 39 -2.82 17.94 8.40
C LYS A 39 -2.13 16.79 7.67
N ARG A 40 -0.81 16.71 7.84
CA ARG A 40 0.05 15.69 7.23
C ARG A 40 -0.50 14.32 7.58
N THR A 41 -1.07 13.64 6.57
CA THR A 41 -1.45 12.21 6.53
C THR A 41 -1.56 11.56 7.91
N SER A 42 -2.62 11.92 8.65
CA SER A 42 -2.74 11.51 10.05
C SER A 42 -2.78 9.98 10.16
N ILE A 43 -1.96 9.39 11.05
CA ILE A 43 -1.88 7.96 11.36
C ILE A 43 -3.22 7.18 11.22
N PRO A 44 -4.36 7.61 11.81
CA PRO A 44 -5.64 6.89 11.65
C PRO A 44 -6.16 6.78 10.20
N GLN A 45 -5.84 7.76 9.34
CA GLN A 45 -6.21 7.77 7.92
C GLN A 45 -5.29 6.88 7.07
N PHE A 46 -4.03 6.68 7.48
CA PHE A 46 -3.18 5.63 6.90
C PHE A 46 -3.64 4.24 7.33
N ALA A 47 -4.05 4.05 8.59
CA ALA A 47 -4.53 2.76 9.07
C ALA A 47 -5.79 2.27 8.32
N SER A 48 -6.70 3.19 7.95
CA SER A 48 -7.86 2.83 7.12
C SER A 48 -7.47 2.50 5.67
N GLN A 49 -6.49 3.19 5.08
CA GLN A 49 -5.92 2.85 3.77
C GLN A 49 -5.24 1.47 3.79
N VAL A 50 -4.37 1.20 4.77
CA VAL A 50 -3.70 -0.12 4.93
C VAL A 50 -4.72 -1.24 5.15
N ARG A 51 -5.85 -0.99 5.83
CA ARG A 51 -6.92 -1.99 5.97
C ARG A 51 -7.72 -2.20 4.67
N ALA A 52 -7.84 -1.18 3.82
CA ALA A 52 -8.46 -1.30 2.50
C ALA A 52 -7.55 -2.00 1.48
N GLU A 53 -6.25 -1.69 1.49
CA GLU A 53 -5.20 -2.39 0.73
C GLU A 53 -5.05 -3.85 1.20
N GLY A 54 -4.99 -4.07 2.52
CA GLY A 54 -4.79 -5.39 3.13
C GLY A 54 -5.90 -6.40 2.83
N ARG A 55 -7.12 -5.94 2.53
CA ARG A 55 -8.22 -6.80 2.04
C ARG A 55 -8.00 -7.35 0.63
N LYS A 56 -7.07 -6.78 -0.14
CA LYS A 56 -6.65 -7.28 -1.46
C LYS A 56 -5.58 -8.38 -1.35
N ILE A 57 -4.96 -8.53 -0.18
CA ILE A 57 -3.95 -9.55 0.09
C ILE A 57 -4.68 -10.88 0.33
N VAL A 58 -4.66 -11.75 -0.68
CA VAL A 58 -4.98 -13.17 -0.49
C VAL A 58 -3.83 -13.77 0.31
N TRP A 59 -4.07 -13.99 1.60
CA TRP A 59 -3.12 -14.72 2.45
C TRP A 59 -3.13 -16.20 2.05
N PRO A 60 -1.94 -16.82 1.87
CA PRO A 60 -1.84 -18.23 1.47
C PRO A 60 -2.51 -19.11 2.52
N THR A 61 -3.13 -20.20 2.08
CA THR A 61 -3.73 -21.13 3.04
C THR A 61 -2.64 -21.84 3.83
N TRP A 62 -2.96 -22.29 5.05
CA TRP A 62 -2.06 -23.11 5.86
C TRP A 62 -1.58 -24.37 5.11
N LYS A 63 -2.41 -24.90 4.19
CA LYS A 63 -2.07 -26.06 3.35
C LYS A 63 -1.03 -25.72 2.29
N GLU A 64 -1.16 -24.61 1.59
CA GLU A 64 -0.16 -24.14 0.62
C GLU A 64 1.18 -23.84 1.29
N THR A 65 1.13 -23.12 2.43
CA THR A 65 2.32 -22.78 3.22
C THR A 65 3.04 -24.03 3.72
N TRP A 66 2.29 -25.06 4.15
CA TRP A 66 2.87 -26.34 4.54
C TRP A 66 3.52 -27.08 3.38
N ILE A 67 2.88 -27.13 2.20
CA ILE A 67 3.40 -27.82 1.02
C ILE A 67 4.71 -27.19 0.52
N THR A 68 4.77 -25.86 0.40
CA THR A 68 6.01 -25.18 -0.02
C THR A 68 7.13 -25.34 1.03
N SER A 69 6.78 -25.30 2.32
CA SER A 69 7.74 -25.58 3.41
C SER A 69 8.26 -27.02 3.36
N MET A 70 7.39 -28.00 3.07
CA MET A 70 7.76 -29.41 3.03
C MET A 70 8.69 -29.74 1.85
N MET A 71 8.55 -29.07 0.70
CA MET A 71 9.50 -29.18 -0.41
C MET A 71 10.91 -28.77 0.01
N VAL A 72 11.05 -27.65 0.74
CA VAL A 72 12.34 -27.19 1.27
C VAL A 72 12.83 -28.10 2.40
N PHE A 73 11.93 -28.58 3.26
CA PHE A 73 12.24 -29.46 4.38
C PHE A 73 12.90 -30.77 3.92
N ILE A 74 12.47 -31.36 2.81
CA ILE A 74 13.09 -32.56 2.24
C ILE A 74 14.57 -32.31 1.89
N MET A 75 14.89 -31.17 1.25
CA MET A 75 16.27 -30.78 0.95
C MET A 75 17.09 -30.59 2.24
N VAL A 76 16.51 -29.95 3.26
CA VAL A 76 17.15 -29.76 4.57
C VAL A 76 17.45 -31.10 5.23
N VAL A 77 16.51 -32.06 5.22
CA VAL A 77 16.71 -33.41 5.78
C VAL A 77 17.84 -34.15 5.05
N VAL A 78 17.91 -34.09 3.72
CA VAL A 78 19.02 -34.69 2.95
C VAL A 78 20.37 -34.06 3.34
N ALA A 79 20.43 -32.73 3.46
CA ALA A 79 21.64 -32.04 3.91
C ALA A 79 22.02 -32.41 5.36
N THR A 80 21.06 -32.53 6.27
CA THR A 80 21.29 -32.97 7.66
C THR A 80 21.86 -34.39 7.71
N VAL A 81 21.32 -35.33 6.91
CA VAL A 81 21.85 -36.69 6.82
C VAL A 81 23.28 -36.71 6.26
N PHE A 82 23.56 -35.91 5.22
CA PHE A 82 24.91 -35.77 4.67
C PHE A 82 25.90 -35.26 5.72
N PHE A 83 25.58 -34.16 6.42
CA PHE A 83 26.45 -33.63 7.46
C PHE A 83 26.66 -34.64 8.59
N ALA A 84 25.61 -35.30 9.08
CA ALA A 84 25.73 -36.31 10.13
C ALA A 84 26.69 -37.47 9.75
N VAL A 85 26.73 -37.88 8.48
CA VAL A 85 27.71 -38.87 7.98
C VAL A 85 29.12 -38.30 7.96
N VAL A 86 29.31 -37.05 7.56
CA VAL A 86 30.61 -36.36 7.58
C VAL A 86 31.12 -36.19 9.01
N ASP A 87 30.28 -35.70 9.93
CA ASP A 87 30.60 -35.51 11.35
C ASP A 87 30.98 -36.84 12.03
N PHE A 88 30.26 -37.91 11.72
CA PHE A 88 30.60 -39.26 12.17
C PHE A 88 31.95 -39.74 11.61
N GLY A 89 32.21 -39.51 10.32
CA GLY A 89 33.49 -39.81 9.67
C GLY A 89 34.66 -39.05 10.30
N LEU A 90 34.50 -37.74 10.55
CA LEU A 90 35.48 -36.89 11.23
C LEU A 90 35.72 -37.32 12.68
N THR A 91 34.67 -37.77 13.38
CA THR A 91 34.78 -38.31 14.75
C THR A 91 35.61 -39.60 14.76
N ARG A 92 35.40 -40.50 13.80
CA ARG A 92 36.19 -41.74 13.68
C ARG A 92 37.63 -41.46 13.23
N LEU A 93 37.83 -40.51 12.32
CA LEU A 93 39.16 -40.10 11.86
C LEU A 93 39.98 -39.48 13.00
N SER A 94 39.40 -38.56 13.79
CA SER A 94 40.10 -37.94 14.92
C SER A 94 40.46 -38.93 16.02
N GLN A 95 39.61 -39.93 16.29
CA GLN A 95 39.93 -41.04 17.20
C GLN A 95 41.14 -41.85 16.72
N VAL A 96 41.23 -42.16 15.42
CA VAL A 96 42.40 -42.85 14.84
C VAL A 96 43.67 -42.00 14.94
N VAL A 97 43.59 -40.70 14.66
CA VAL A 97 44.74 -39.77 14.79
C VAL A 97 45.24 -39.68 16.23
N LEU A 98 44.33 -39.58 17.21
CA LEU A 98 44.68 -39.56 18.62
C LEU A 98 45.28 -40.90 19.09
N ALA A 99 44.78 -42.03 18.59
CA ALA A 99 45.30 -43.37 18.89
C ALA A 99 46.70 -43.65 18.29
N ILE A 100 47.17 -42.85 17.34
CA ILE A 100 48.54 -42.93 16.79
C ILE A 100 49.55 -42.11 17.64
N GLY A 101 49.06 -41.17 18.46
CA GLY A 101 49.87 -40.31 19.34
C GLY A 101 49.88 -40.71 20.82
N GLN A 102 49.27 -41.84 21.17
CA GLN A 102 49.29 -42.48 22.50
C GLN A 102 50.24 -43.68 22.50
#